data_AF-A0A9Q0CU95-F1
#
_entry.id   AF-A0A9Q0CU95-F1
#
_cell.length_a   1.000
_cell.length_b   1.000
_cell.length_c   1.000
_cell.angle_alpha   90.00
_cell.angle_beta   90.00
_cell.angle_gamma   90.00
#
_symmetry.space_group_name_H-M   'P 1'
#
loop_
_entity.id
_entity.type
_entity.pdbx_description
1 polymer ?
#
loop_
_entity_poly.entity_id
_entity_poly.type
_entity_poly.pdbx_seq_one_letter_code
_entity_poly.pdbx_strand_id
1 'polypeptide(L)'
;MLQQQHTSQPGTYGTCFLTTLIGAYMADSWWGNYSTVMRFFIIYLAGMTSLTLSASLSKLKHSPLFTYLGLYMISLGSGSIKPCLTAFGADQFDNTDTSAKASFFSWYFVSIKLGTFFVSTVIVWIQDNYGWTVGFGTPTMLAGIAFVSFMAGLGYYRYCKPSGSPFTRLCQVIVAATRKHYFNVLEENDSVLYQAKGKSEIVPGNEQLEHTPEFSFLDKAAIVTSSDFSNSGAVNPWRLCTMSQVEEFKSIIRMLPIWATFILSSMVPTLESSVFVEEAMVMDTHVGSLNIPPASLSSFNVIAIVMFAPIYDKIIVPIVCKFTTKEGGMSHFQRAGVGSLFFCSCSLISCNC
;
A
#
# COMPACT_ATOMS: atom_id res chain seq x y z
N MET A 1 -5.41 -10.82 -28.25
CA MET A 1 -5.71 -9.69 -27.35
C MET A 1 -6.15 -10.20 -25.98
N LEU A 2 -7.27 -10.92 -25.85
CA LEU A 2 -7.69 -11.58 -24.59
C LEU A 2 -6.59 -12.43 -23.95
N GLN A 3 -6.00 -13.35 -24.72
CA GLN A 3 -4.94 -14.23 -24.22
C GLN A 3 -3.62 -13.51 -23.88
N GLN A 4 -3.32 -12.37 -24.52
CA GLN A 4 -2.16 -11.53 -24.17
C GLN A 4 -2.42 -10.65 -22.94
N GLN A 5 -3.68 -10.26 -22.68
CA GLN A 5 -4.05 -9.51 -21.49
C GLN A 5 -4.11 -10.41 -20.26
N HIS A 6 -4.66 -11.62 -20.36
CA HIS A 6 -4.65 -12.61 -19.26
C HIS A 6 -3.22 -12.95 -18.83
N THR A 7 -2.27 -13.13 -19.77
CA THR A 7 -0.87 -13.44 -19.43
C THR A 7 -0.10 -12.27 -18.82
N SER A 8 -0.55 -11.03 -19.01
CA SER A 8 0.18 -9.82 -18.59
C SER A 8 -0.40 -9.13 -17.36
N GLN A 9 -1.66 -9.38 -17.04
CA GLN A 9 -2.32 -8.91 -15.82
C GLN A 9 -1.47 -9.19 -14.56
N PRO A 10 -0.95 -10.41 -14.31
CA PRO A 10 -0.22 -10.71 -13.07
C PRO A 10 1.05 -9.86 -12.88
N GLY A 11 1.81 -9.65 -13.96
CA GLY A 11 3.03 -8.83 -13.93
C GLY A 11 2.76 -7.35 -13.67
N THR A 12 1.63 -6.84 -14.17
CA THR A 12 1.21 -5.45 -13.96
C THR A 12 0.71 -5.20 -12.53
N TYR A 13 0.05 -6.18 -11.89
CA TYR A 13 -0.35 -6.09 -10.48
C TYR A 13 0.86 -6.03 -9.54
N GLY A 14 1.87 -6.88 -9.76
CA GLY A 14 3.12 -6.82 -9.00
C GLY A 14 3.83 -5.47 -9.15
N THR A 15 3.81 -4.92 -10.36
CA THR A 15 4.38 -3.59 -10.65
C THR A 15 3.65 -2.49 -9.87
N CYS A 16 2.32 -2.57 -9.69
CA CYS A 16 1.55 -1.58 -8.92
C CYS A 16 2.03 -1.47 -7.45
N PHE A 17 2.38 -2.60 -6.85
CA PHE A 17 2.87 -2.62 -5.46
C PHE A 17 4.28 -2.02 -5.36
N LEU A 18 5.14 -2.23 -6.35
CA LEU A 18 6.45 -1.58 -6.39
C LEU A 18 6.34 -0.07 -6.62
N THR A 19 5.45 0.36 -7.52
CA THR A 19 5.23 1.77 -7.83
C THR A 19 4.63 2.53 -6.65
N THR A 20 3.90 1.85 -5.76
CA THR A 20 3.44 2.38 -4.46
C THR A 20 4.61 2.93 -3.63
N LEU A 21 5.73 2.20 -3.56
CA LEU A 21 6.93 2.64 -2.83
C LEU A 21 7.57 3.87 -3.48
N ILE A 22 7.60 3.90 -4.82
CA ILE A 22 8.13 5.04 -5.58
C ILE A 22 7.28 6.29 -5.31
N GLY A 23 5.95 6.16 -5.40
CA GLY A 23 5.02 7.26 -5.11
C GLY A 23 5.18 7.82 -3.71
N ALA A 24 5.22 6.95 -2.69
CA ALA A 24 5.41 7.35 -1.31
C ALA A 24 6.75 8.07 -1.10
N TYR A 25 7.85 7.51 -1.63
CA TYR A 25 9.17 8.15 -1.54
C TYR A 25 9.19 9.56 -2.17
N MET A 26 8.57 9.73 -3.34
CA MET A 26 8.51 11.03 -4.02
C MET A 26 7.65 12.06 -3.27
N ALA A 27 6.54 11.61 -2.68
CA ALA A 27 5.69 12.45 -1.84
C ALA A 27 6.44 12.94 -0.60
N ASP A 28 7.13 12.03 0.11
CA ASP A 28 7.83 12.36 1.35
C ASP A 28 9.11 13.17 1.13
N SER A 29 9.77 13.01 -0.02
CA SER A 29 11.09 13.63 -0.28
C SER A 29 10.98 15.01 -0.92
N TRP A 30 10.10 15.20 -1.91
CA TRP A 30 10.19 16.39 -2.79
C TRP A 30 8.86 17.10 -3.01
N TRP A 31 7.79 16.36 -3.28
CA TRP A 31 6.59 16.96 -3.88
C TRP A 31 5.44 17.17 -2.89
N GLY A 32 5.41 16.43 -1.78
CA GLY A 32 4.25 16.35 -0.90
C GLY A 32 3.15 15.45 -1.47
N ASN A 33 2.20 15.06 -0.61
CA ASN A 33 1.15 14.11 -0.94
C ASN A 33 0.27 14.59 -2.11
N TYR A 34 -0.22 15.83 -2.06
CA TYR A 34 -1.10 16.40 -3.09
C TYR A 34 -0.45 16.44 -4.49
N SER A 35 0.74 17.03 -4.60
CA SER A 35 1.42 17.21 -5.89
C SER A 35 1.75 15.86 -6.52
N THR A 36 2.11 14.88 -5.69
CA THR A 36 2.36 13.50 -6.11
C THR A 36 1.09 12.87 -6.65
N VAL A 37 -0.03 12.95 -5.93
CA VAL A 37 -1.34 12.47 -6.41
C VAL A 37 -1.68 13.10 -7.76
N MET A 38 -1.58 14.42 -7.90
CA MET A 38 -1.94 15.12 -9.14
C MET A 38 -1.11 14.65 -10.34
N ARG A 39 0.21 14.55 -10.20
CA ARG A 39 1.12 14.14 -11.29
C ARG A 39 0.89 12.68 -11.69
N PHE A 40 0.76 11.77 -10.72
CA PHE A 40 0.51 10.36 -11.00
C PHE A 40 -0.91 10.09 -11.51
N PHE A 41 -1.89 10.93 -11.16
CA PHE A 41 -3.24 10.86 -11.73
C PHE A 41 -3.24 11.20 -13.22
N ILE A 42 -2.46 12.20 -13.65
CA ILE A 42 -2.29 12.51 -15.09
C ILE A 42 -1.69 11.32 -15.84
N ILE A 43 -0.66 10.68 -15.28
CA ILE A 43 -0.05 9.49 -15.86
C ILE A 43 -1.05 8.33 -15.93
N TYR A 44 -1.85 8.14 -14.87
CA TYR A 44 -2.93 7.14 -14.83
C TYR A 44 -3.96 7.38 -15.94
N LEU A 45 -4.45 8.62 -16.11
CA LEU A 45 -5.39 8.98 -17.17
C LEU A 45 -4.80 8.79 -18.57
N ALA A 46 -3.52 9.13 -18.77
CA ALA A 46 -2.84 8.89 -20.03
C ALA A 46 -2.72 7.38 -20.34
N GLY A 47 -2.47 6.54 -19.33
CA GLY A 47 -2.48 5.09 -19.49
C GLY A 47 -3.88 4.53 -19.81
N MET A 48 -4.91 5.01 -19.13
CA MET A 48 -6.32 4.61 -19.35
C MET A 48 -6.83 5.01 -20.75
N THR A 49 -6.50 6.22 -21.19
CA THR A 49 -6.84 6.68 -22.56
C THR A 49 -6.06 5.90 -23.61
N SER A 50 -4.78 5.58 -23.37
CA SER A 50 -3.98 4.70 -24.24
C SER A 50 -4.62 3.32 -24.39
N LEU A 51 -5.06 2.68 -23.31
CA LEU A 51 -5.76 1.39 -23.38
C LEU A 51 -7.08 1.48 -24.14
N THR A 52 -7.88 2.51 -23.86
CA THR A 52 -9.16 2.72 -24.56
C THR A 52 -8.94 2.92 -26.06
N LEU A 53 -7.92 3.69 -26.44
CA LEU A 53 -7.56 3.94 -27.84
C LEU A 53 -7.04 2.68 -28.53
N SER A 54 -6.26 1.86 -27.83
CA SER A 54 -5.79 0.54 -28.32
C SER A 54 -6.96 -0.39 -28.64
N ALA A 55 -8.00 -0.40 -27.80
CA ALA A 55 -9.22 -1.18 -28.03
C ALA A 55 -10.07 -0.62 -29.17
N SER A 56 -10.08 0.71 -29.35
CA SER A 56 -10.91 1.40 -30.35
C SER A 56 -10.36 1.32 -31.77
N LEU A 57 -9.04 1.39 -31.93
CA LEU A 57 -8.39 1.44 -33.24
C LEU A 57 -7.97 0.03 -33.71
N SER A 58 -8.61 -0.45 -34.77
CA SER A 58 -8.30 -1.75 -35.40
C SER A 58 -6.83 -1.90 -35.81
N LYS A 59 -6.16 -0.80 -36.18
CA LYS A 59 -4.71 -0.76 -36.51
C LYS A 59 -3.81 -0.96 -35.29
N LEU A 60 -4.23 -0.50 -34.10
CA LEU A 60 -3.46 -0.63 -32.86
C LEU A 60 -3.76 -1.93 -32.12
N LYS A 61 -4.89 -2.59 -32.42
CA LYS A 61 -5.30 -3.87 -31.86
C LYS A 61 -4.23 -4.98 -31.96
N HIS A 62 -3.36 -4.90 -32.95
CA HIS A 62 -2.27 -5.86 -33.19
C HIS A 62 -0.89 -5.42 -32.67
N SER A 63 -0.77 -4.20 -32.11
CA SER A 63 0.50 -3.71 -31.56
C SER A 63 0.58 -4.01 -30.06
N PRO A 64 1.34 -5.04 -29.63
CA PRO A 64 1.46 -5.35 -28.21
C PRO A 64 2.12 -4.22 -27.43
N LEU A 65 3.08 -3.51 -28.03
CA LEU A 65 3.87 -2.47 -27.38
C LEU A 65 3.00 -1.34 -26.81
N PHE A 66 2.00 -0.87 -27.57
CA PHE A 66 1.15 0.24 -27.15
C PHE A 66 0.25 -0.15 -25.97
N THR A 67 -0.27 -1.38 -25.99
CA THR A 67 -1.07 -1.95 -24.90
C THR A 67 -0.24 -2.14 -23.62
N TYR A 68 0.99 -2.65 -23.76
CA TYR A 68 1.91 -2.80 -22.62
C TYR A 68 2.32 -1.46 -22.01
N LEU A 69 2.62 -0.47 -22.86
CA LEU A 69 2.95 0.88 -22.39
C LEU A 69 1.78 1.48 -21.58
N GLY A 70 0.55 1.36 -22.08
CA GLY A 70 -0.65 1.78 -21.36
C GLY A 70 -0.83 1.08 -20.01
N LEU A 71 -0.66 -0.26 -19.97
CA LEU A 71 -0.72 -1.04 -18.74
C LEU A 71 0.33 -0.62 -17.71
N TYR A 72 1.58 -0.38 -18.13
CA TYR A 72 2.63 0.10 -17.22
C TYR A 72 2.38 1.52 -16.71
N MET A 73 1.83 2.41 -17.54
CA MET A 73 1.43 3.76 -17.10
C MET A 73 0.29 3.70 -16.08
N ILE A 74 -0.71 2.84 -16.29
CA ILE A 74 -1.79 2.59 -15.32
C ILE A 74 -1.22 2.03 -14.01
N SER A 75 -0.29 1.09 -14.10
CA SER A 75 0.35 0.49 -12.94
C SER A 75 1.17 1.51 -12.13
N LEU A 76 1.93 2.36 -12.83
CA LEU A 76 2.69 3.46 -12.24
C LEU A 76 1.78 4.50 -11.56
N GLY A 77 0.68 4.89 -12.21
CA GLY A 77 -0.25 5.86 -11.67
C GLY A 77 -1.04 5.30 -10.48
N SER A 78 -1.70 4.15 -10.66
CA SER A 78 -2.60 3.57 -9.65
C SER A 78 -1.89 3.12 -8.37
N GLY A 79 -0.65 2.61 -8.47
CA GLY A 79 0.17 2.27 -7.31
C GLY A 79 0.55 3.49 -6.49
N SER A 80 1.01 4.56 -7.14
CA SER A 80 1.46 5.78 -6.46
C SER A 80 0.32 6.62 -5.87
N ILE A 81 -0.86 6.65 -6.51
CA ILE A 81 -2.00 7.47 -6.05
C ILE A 81 -2.54 6.96 -4.71
N LYS A 82 -2.69 5.64 -4.55
CA LYS A 82 -3.35 5.03 -3.36
C LYS A 82 -2.76 5.47 -2.01
N PRO A 83 -1.46 5.27 -1.72
CA PRO A 83 -0.89 5.62 -0.42
C PRO A 83 -0.88 7.13 -0.20
N CYS A 84 -0.57 7.92 -1.24
CA CYS A 84 -0.48 9.36 -1.14
C CYS A 84 -1.86 10.01 -0.95
N LEU A 85 -2.90 9.48 -1.60
CA LEU A 85 -4.27 9.97 -1.47
C LEU A 85 -4.84 9.67 -0.08
N THR A 86 -4.57 8.49 0.47
CA THR A 86 -4.98 8.17 1.84
C THR A 86 -4.27 9.02 2.88
N ALA A 87 -2.96 9.26 2.70
CA ALA A 87 -2.19 10.15 3.57
C ALA A 87 -2.70 11.60 3.45
N PHE A 88 -2.93 12.08 2.24
CA PHE A 88 -3.48 13.40 1.99
C PHE A 88 -4.87 13.60 2.60
N GLY A 89 -5.75 12.58 2.51
CA GLY A 89 -7.06 12.61 3.16
C GLY A 89 -6.96 12.66 4.68
N ALA A 90 -6.00 11.93 5.26
CA ALA A 90 -5.72 11.97 6.69
C ALA A 90 -5.22 13.35 7.15
N ASP A 91 -4.42 14.02 6.30
CA ASP A 91 -3.84 15.35 6.54
C ASP A 91 -4.88 16.48 6.59
N GLN A 92 -6.11 16.22 6.13
CA GLN A 92 -7.19 17.23 6.17
C GLN A 92 -7.80 17.40 7.57
N PHE A 93 -7.57 16.44 8.48
CA PHE A 93 -8.10 16.46 9.84
C PHE A 93 -7.00 16.80 10.85
N ASP A 94 -7.32 17.65 11.82
CA ASP A 94 -6.42 17.89 12.96
C ASP A 94 -6.32 16.65 13.86
N ASN A 95 -5.19 16.51 14.55
CA ASN A 95 -4.93 15.37 15.44
C ASN A 95 -5.90 15.28 16.63
N THR A 96 -6.61 16.37 16.94
CA THR A 96 -7.65 16.42 17.98
C THR A 96 -8.96 15.74 17.53
N ASP A 97 -9.23 15.69 16.23
CA ASP A 97 -10.53 15.29 15.69
C ASP A 97 -10.54 13.82 15.27
N THR A 98 -10.17 12.95 16.22
CA THR A 98 -10.02 11.50 16.00
C THR A 98 -11.30 10.82 15.51
N SER A 99 -12.46 11.25 16.00
CA SER A 99 -13.77 10.71 15.59
C SER A 99 -14.13 11.03 14.14
N ALA A 100 -13.93 12.28 13.71
CA ALA A 100 -14.20 12.70 12.33
C ALA A 100 -13.27 11.98 11.34
N LYS A 101 -11.99 11.84 11.70
CA LYS A 101 -11.00 11.08 10.92
C LYS A 101 -11.38 9.60 10.80
N ALA A 102 -11.83 8.97 11.88
CA ALA A 102 -12.29 7.57 11.85
C ALA A 102 -13.54 7.39 10.97
N SER A 103 -14.50 8.32 11.04
CA SER A 103 -15.68 8.33 10.17
C SER A 103 -15.31 8.48 8.70
N PHE A 104 -14.37 9.37 8.38
CA PHE A 104 -13.83 9.54 7.02
C PHE A 104 -13.26 8.22 6.47
N PHE A 105 -12.41 7.53 7.24
CA PHE A 105 -11.84 6.25 6.81
C PHE A 105 -12.89 5.15 6.69
N SER A 106 -13.93 5.18 7.51
CA SER A 106 -15.06 4.25 7.41
C SER A 106 -15.82 4.45 6.09
N TRP A 107 -16.17 5.68 5.75
CA TRP A 107 -16.83 6.01 4.48
C TRP A 107 -15.94 5.75 3.26
N TYR A 108 -14.64 6.01 3.38
CA TYR A 108 -13.64 5.67 2.36
C TYR A 108 -13.64 4.16 2.09
N PHE A 109 -13.62 3.34 3.14
CA PHE A 109 -13.67 1.88 3.01
C PHE A 109 -14.97 1.37 2.38
N VAL A 110 -16.12 1.88 2.83
CA VAL A 110 -17.44 1.56 2.24
C VAL A 110 -17.46 1.91 0.75
N SER A 111 -16.94 3.09 0.38
CA SER A 111 -16.88 3.56 -1.01
C SER A 111 -16.01 2.65 -1.88
N ILE A 112 -14.85 2.19 -1.38
CA ILE A 112 -14.01 1.23 -2.09
C ILE A 112 -14.77 -0.08 -2.34
N LYS A 113 -15.40 -0.64 -1.31
CA LYS A 113 -16.10 -1.92 -1.44
C LYS A 113 -17.28 -1.84 -2.39
N LEU A 114 -18.06 -0.77 -2.30
CA LEU A 114 -19.15 -0.52 -3.22
C LEU A 114 -18.65 -0.33 -4.67
N GLY A 115 -17.55 0.42 -4.85
CA GLY A 115 -16.91 0.60 -6.16
C GLY A 115 -16.41 -0.71 -6.77
N THR A 116 -15.72 -1.55 -5.98
CA THR A 116 -15.28 -2.88 -6.43
C THR A 116 -16.45 -3.77 -6.82
N PHE A 117 -17.55 -3.74 -6.04
CA PHE A 117 -18.76 -4.47 -6.38
C PHE A 117 -19.33 -4.05 -7.75
N PHE A 118 -19.48 -2.75 -8.01
CA PHE A 118 -19.97 -2.27 -9.30
C PHE A 118 -19.02 -2.56 -10.46
N VAL A 119 -17.71 -2.48 -10.25
CA VAL A 119 -16.73 -2.84 -11.29
C VAL A 119 -16.84 -4.33 -11.62
N SER A 120 -16.83 -5.20 -10.62
CA SER A 120 -16.91 -6.66 -10.81
C SER A 120 -18.22 -7.12 -11.46
N THR A 121 -19.30 -6.36 -11.33
CA THR A 121 -20.62 -6.72 -11.89
C THR A 121 -20.92 -5.96 -13.17
N VAL A 122 -21.15 -4.65 -13.08
CA VAL A 122 -21.63 -3.80 -14.18
C VAL A 122 -20.57 -3.62 -15.26
N ILE A 123 -19.33 -3.28 -14.88
CA ILE A 123 -18.26 -3.03 -15.87
C ILE A 123 -17.86 -4.32 -16.59
N VAL A 124 -17.73 -5.43 -15.85
CA VAL A 124 -17.46 -6.74 -16.46
C VAL A 124 -18.60 -7.14 -17.41
N TRP A 125 -19.86 -6.96 -17.01
CA TRP A 125 -20.99 -7.25 -17.89
C TRP A 125 -20.98 -6.38 -19.16
N ILE A 126 -20.62 -5.10 -19.06
CA ILE A 126 -20.45 -4.22 -20.22
C ILE A 126 -19.30 -4.70 -21.12
N GLN A 127 -18.18 -5.13 -20.55
CA GLN A 127 -17.02 -5.64 -21.29
C GLN A 127 -17.39 -6.87 -22.13
N ASP A 128 -18.16 -7.80 -21.56
CA ASP A 128 -18.57 -9.03 -22.23
C ASP A 128 -19.66 -8.81 -23.30
N ASN A 129 -20.63 -7.91 -23.05
CA ASN A 129 -21.78 -7.73 -23.95
C ASN A 129 -21.59 -6.61 -24.99
N TYR A 130 -20.95 -5.50 -24.64
CA TYR A 130 -20.76 -4.33 -25.50
C TYR A 130 -19.32 -4.15 -25.98
N GLY A 131 -18.42 -5.02 -25.54
CA GLY A 131 -17.03 -5.09 -25.98
C GLY A 131 -16.07 -4.16 -25.23
N TRP A 132 -14.78 -4.44 -25.43
CA TRP A 132 -13.66 -3.85 -24.70
C TRP A 132 -13.51 -2.33 -24.86
N THR A 133 -13.92 -1.76 -26.00
CA THR A 133 -13.86 -0.32 -26.22
C THR A 133 -14.74 0.45 -25.25
N VAL A 134 -16.00 0.04 -25.11
CA VAL A 134 -16.94 0.65 -24.15
C VAL A 134 -16.52 0.29 -22.73
N GLY A 135 -16.10 -0.96 -22.52
CA GLY A 135 -15.65 -1.46 -21.22
C GLY A 135 -14.44 -0.73 -20.61
N PHE A 136 -13.47 -0.28 -21.43
CA PHE A 136 -12.35 0.54 -20.96
C PHE A 136 -12.65 2.05 -21.02
N GLY A 137 -13.49 2.49 -21.96
CA GLY A 137 -13.92 3.87 -22.07
C GLY A 137 -14.71 4.37 -20.87
N THR A 138 -15.62 3.54 -20.33
CA THR A 138 -16.45 3.93 -19.18
C THR A 138 -15.62 4.24 -17.92
N PRO A 139 -14.71 3.36 -17.44
CA PRO A 139 -13.81 3.69 -16.33
C PRO A 139 -12.89 4.88 -16.61
N THR A 140 -12.44 5.06 -17.86
CA THR A 140 -11.61 6.21 -18.26
C THR A 140 -12.36 7.53 -18.09
N MET A 141 -13.64 7.57 -18.50
CA MET A 141 -14.49 8.74 -18.34
C MET A 141 -14.76 9.04 -16.87
N LEU A 142 -15.09 8.02 -16.06
CA LEU A 142 -15.29 8.18 -14.61
C LEU A 142 -14.02 8.67 -13.90
N ALA A 143 -12.85 8.17 -14.29
CA ALA A 143 -11.57 8.65 -13.77
C ALA A 143 -11.32 10.13 -14.14
N GLY A 144 -11.70 10.56 -15.36
CA GLY A 144 -11.63 11.96 -15.77
C GLY A 144 -12.52 12.87 -14.91
N ILE A 145 -13.75 12.43 -14.61
CA ILE A 145 -14.66 13.16 -13.71
C ILE A 145 -14.09 13.22 -12.29
N ALA A 146 -13.51 12.11 -11.80
CA ALA A 146 -12.84 12.06 -10.50
C ALA A 146 -11.64 13.04 -10.45
N PHE A 147 -10.87 13.17 -11.53
CA PHE A 147 -9.77 14.12 -11.61
C PHE A 147 -10.24 15.58 -11.56
N VAL A 148 -11.27 15.92 -12.35
CA VAL A 148 -11.83 17.27 -12.38
C VAL A 148 -12.44 17.65 -11.02
N SER A 149 -13.16 16.74 -10.38
CA SER A 149 -13.70 16.96 -9.03
C SER A 149 -12.59 17.10 -7.99
N PHE A 150 -11.52 16.30 -8.07
CA PHE A 150 -10.35 16.46 -7.20
C PHE A 150 -9.69 17.84 -7.39
N MET A 151 -9.55 18.32 -8.62
CA MET A 151 -9.04 19.66 -8.91
C MET A 151 -9.98 20.76 -8.43
N ALA A 152 -11.31 20.59 -8.50
CA ALA A 152 -12.26 21.58 -8.02
C ALA A 152 -12.12 21.87 -6.51
N GLY A 153 -11.58 20.92 -5.74
CA GLY A 153 -11.28 21.08 -4.31
C GLY A 153 -10.02 21.88 -3.98
N LEU A 154 -9.25 22.33 -4.99
CA LEU A 154 -7.95 23.01 -4.84
C LEU A 154 -7.90 24.11 -3.77
N GLY A 155 -8.96 24.92 -3.67
CA GLY A 155 -9.05 26.04 -2.73
C GLY A 155 -9.38 25.65 -1.29
N TYR A 156 -9.83 24.42 -1.05
CA TYR A 156 -10.25 23.93 0.27
C TYR A 156 -9.22 23.03 0.94
N TYR A 157 -8.22 22.57 0.19
CA TYR A 157 -7.25 21.61 0.70
C TYR A 157 -6.21 22.23 1.62
N ARG A 158 -5.91 21.51 2.69
CA ARG A 158 -4.75 21.76 3.54
C ARG A 158 -3.53 21.03 2.99
N TYR A 159 -2.44 21.77 2.81
CA TYR A 159 -1.17 21.23 2.32
C TYR A 159 -0.17 21.05 3.46
N CYS A 160 0.20 19.79 3.73
CA CYS A 160 1.27 19.46 4.67
C CYS A 160 2.64 19.50 3.96
N LYS A 161 3.66 20.00 4.68
CA LYS A 161 5.04 20.00 4.18
C LYS A 161 5.60 18.57 4.21
N PRO A 162 6.46 18.18 3.25
CA PRO A 162 7.10 16.88 3.28
C PRO A 162 7.94 16.71 4.55
N SER A 163 7.73 15.61 5.29
CA SER A 163 8.43 15.34 6.57
C SER A 163 9.77 14.60 6.38
N GLY A 164 10.22 14.42 5.14
CA GLY A 164 11.38 13.60 4.77
C GLY A 164 11.05 12.11 4.70
N SER A 165 11.74 11.37 3.83
CA SER A 165 11.44 9.96 3.63
C SER A 165 11.99 9.07 4.75
N PRO A 166 11.19 8.15 5.31
CA PRO A 166 11.67 7.11 6.20
C PRO A 166 12.82 6.30 5.59
N PHE A 167 12.77 6.02 4.28
CA PHE A 167 13.84 5.28 3.59
C PHE A 167 15.19 5.99 3.68
N THR A 168 15.23 7.32 3.59
CA THR A 168 16.46 8.07 3.74
C THR A 168 17.04 7.93 5.15
N ARG A 169 16.19 7.92 6.19
CA ARG A 169 16.61 7.69 7.59
C ARG A 169 17.22 6.29 7.77
N LEU A 170 16.63 5.25 7.17
CA LEU A 170 17.18 3.89 7.22
C LEU A 170 18.54 3.81 6.54
N CYS A 171 18.66 4.40 5.34
CA CYS A 171 19.94 4.46 4.62
C CYS A 171 21.02 5.21 5.42
N GLN A 172 20.66 6.28 6.13
CA GLN A 172 21.58 7.02 7.01
C GLN A 172 22.14 6.13 8.12
N VAL A 173 21.29 5.35 8.80
CA VAL A 173 21.73 4.43 9.86
C VAL A 173 22.69 3.38 9.31
N ILE A 174 22.38 2.78 8.16
CA ILE A 174 23.25 1.78 7.51
C ILE A 174 24.60 2.40 7.15
N VAL A 175 24.61 3.56 6.50
CA VAL A 175 25.85 4.24 6.07
C VAL A 175 26.68 4.67 7.27
N ALA A 176 26.06 5.23 8.32
CA ALA A 176 26.74 5.65 9.53
C ALA A 176 27.33 4.45 10.29
N ALA A 177 26.57 3.37 10.46
CA ALA A 177 27.02 2.14 11.13
C ALA A 177 28.18 1.49 10.38
N THR A 178 28.05 1.29 9.06
CA THR A 178 29.09 0.66 8.22
C THR A 178 30.37 1.47 8.18
N ARG A 179 30.25 2.81 8.08
CA ARG A 179 31.40 3.71 8.14
C ARG A 179 32.12 3.57 9.48
N LYS A 180 31.42 3.66 10.61
CA LYS A 180 32.03 3.57 11.94
C LYS A 180 32.58 2.17 12.25
N HIS A 181 31.96 1.12 11.71
CA HIS A 181 32.49 -0.24 11.76
C HIS A 181 33.82 -0.36 11.00
N TYR A 182 33.93 0.20 9.79
CA TYR A 182 35.15 0.11 8.99
C TYR A 182 36.31 0.92 9.57
N PHE A 183 36.03 2.06 10.20
CA PHE A 183 37.06 2.93 10.79
C PHE A 183 37.51 2.52 12.19
N ASN A 184 37.08 1.35 12.72
CA ASN A 184 37.47 0.82 14.04
C ASN A 184 37.52 1.91 15.12
N VAL A 185 36.44 2.70 15.23
CA VAL A 185 36.33 3.69 16.30
C VAL A 185 36.34 2.91 17.61
N LEU A 186 37.44 3.03 18.35
CA LEU A 186 37.64 2.35 19.64
C LEU A 186 36.50 2.75 20.57
N GLU A 187 35.80 1.75 21.08
CA GLU A 187 34.83 1.89 22.17
C GLU A 187 35.61 2.35 23.41
N GLU A 188 35.79 3.66 23.59
CA GLU A 188 36.15 4.17 24.91
C GLU A 188 34.97 3.91 25.86
N ASN A 189 35.29 3.42 27.06
CA ASN A 189 34.37 2.91 28.08
C ASN A 189 33.28 3.91 28.56
N ASP A 190 33.27 5.14 28.04
CA ASP A 190 32.28 6.21 28.26
C ASP A 190 31.65 6.68 26.93
N SER A 191 31.29 5.74 26.03
CA SER A 191 30.70 6.09 24.73
C SER A 191 29.34 6.78 24.93
N VAL A 192 29.34 8.12 24.93
CA VAL A 192 28.14 8.94 25.00
C VAL A 192 27.32 8.70 23.74
N LEU A 193 26.23 7.96 23.90
CA LEU A 193 25.23 7.70 22.88
C LEU A 193 24.55 9.01 22.47
N TYR A 194 24.50 9.32 21.16
CA TYR A 194 23.92 10.56 20.67
C TYR A 194 22.39 10.57 20.86
N GLN A 195 21.96 11.26 21.91
CA GLN A 195 20.58 11.66 22.11
C GLN A 195 20.45 13.10 21.64
N ALA A 196 19.62 13.34 20.63
CA ALA A 196 19.27 14.70 20.22
C ALA A 196 18.44 15.39 21.32
N LYS A 197 19.10 15.92 22.35
CA LYS A 197 18.48 16.85 23.30
C LYS A 197 18.36 18.22 22.64
N GLY A 198 17.13 18.56 22.23
CA GLY A 198 16.68 19.95 22.05
C GLY A 198 16.71 20.50 20.62
N LYS A 199 15.60 20.32 19.89
CA LYS A 199 14.96 21.30 18.96
C LYS A 199 13.78 20.71 18.17
N SER A 200 12.94 19.89 18.81
CA SER A 200 11.57 19.71 18.34
C SER A 200 10.66 20.18 19.46
N GLU A 201 9.92 21.26 19.19
CA GLU A 201 8.62 21.48 19.83
C GLU A 201 7.91 20.14 19.99
N ILE A 202 7.24 19.98 21.12
CA ILE A 202 6.48 18.81 21.52
C ILE A 202 5.66 18.30 20.33
N VAL A 203 6.19 17.32 19.61
CA VAL A 203 5.41 16.47 18.71
C VAL A 203 4.91 15.33 19.59
N PRO A 204 3.61 15.28 19.91
CA PRO A 204 3.07 14.18 20.69
C PRO A 204 3.18 12.90 19.85
N GLY A 205 3.90 11.90 20.37
CA GLY A 205 4.02 10.58 19.73
C GLY A 205 5.43 9.99 19.62
N ASN A 206 6.48 10.72 20.02
CA ASN A 206 7.84 10.18 20.03
C ASN A 206 8.15 9.52 21.40
N GLU A 207 7.46 8.40 21.68
CA GLU A 207 7.79 7.55 22.83
C GLU A 207 9.23 7.05 22.66
N GLN A 208 10.05 7.25 23.69
CA GLN A 208 11.45 6.83 23.68
C GLN A 208 11.50 5.29 23.63
N LEU A 209 12.03 4.76 22.53
CA LEU A 209 12.26 3.32 22.40
C LEU A 209 13.37 2.90 23.37
N GLU A 210 13.10 1.90 24.21
CA GLU A 210 14.09 1.33 25.12
C GLU A 210 15.26 0.72 24.32
N HIS A 211 16.48 0.93 24.80
CA HIS A 211 17.69 0.38 24.15
C HIS A 211 17.68 -1.14 24.24
N THR A 212 18.02 -1.78 23.13
CA THR A 212 18.05 -3.25 23.03
C THR A 212 19.44 -3.76 22.63
N PRO A 213 19.94 -4.86 23.23
CA PRO A 213 21.27 -5.39 22.94
C PRO A 213 21.37 -6.12 21.59
N GLU A 214 20.23 -6.42 20.94
CA GLU A 214 20.18 -7.06 19.63
C GLU A 214 20.65 -6.11 18.52
N PHE A 215 21.36 -6.65 17.53
CA PHE A 215 21.95 -5.89 16.42
C PHE A 215 22.84 -4.72 16.89
N SER A 216 23.63 -4.93 17.95
CA SER A 216 24.53 -3.93 18.55
C SER A 216 25.51 -3.28 17.57
N PHE A 217 25.81 -3.91 16.43
CA PHE A 217 26.61 -3.27 15.38
C PHE A 217 25.96 -2.00 14.80
N LEU A 218 24.62 -1.87 14.88
CA LEU A 218 23.89 -0.68 14.44
C LEU A 218 24.02 0.47 15.43
N ASP A 219 24.26 0.18 16.71
CA ASP A 219 24.46 1.20 17.75
C ASP A 219 25.68 2.05 17.47
N LYS A 220 26.64 1.49 16.72
CA LYS A 220 27.80 2.21 16.21
C LYS A 220 27.42 3.46 15.43
N ALA A 221 26.28 3.49 14.72
CA ALA A 221 25.82 4.67 13.98
C ALA A 221 25.65 5.92 14.86
N ALA A 222 25.34 5.71 16.14
CA ALA A 222 24.95 6.76 17.06
C ALA A 222 25.99 7.00 18.18
N ILE A 223 27.19 6.41 18.08
CA ILE A 223 28.37 6.75 18.90
C ILE A 223 28.91 8.13 18.48
N VAL A 224 29.04 9.08 19.39
CA VAL A 224 29.57 10.41 19.08
C VAL A 224 31.07 10.35 18.82
N THR A 225 31.54 10.87 17.68
CA THR A 225 32.97 11.09 17.41
C THR A 225 33.27 12.58 17.29
N SER A 226 34.45 13.04 17.71
CA SER A 226 34.89 14.44 17.62
C SER A 226 34.83 15.04 16.21
N SER A 227 34.94 14.19 15.18
CA SER A 227 34.87 14.58 13.76
C SER A 227 33.44 14.67 13.18
N ASP A 228 32.40 14.38 13.97
CA ASP A 228 30.99 14.37 13.53
C ASP A 228 30.34 15.75 13.60
N PHE A 229 30.92 16.68 14.35
CA PHE A 229 30.50 18.08 14.40
C PHE A 229 31.27 18.89 13.35
N SER A 230 30.55 19.51 12.42
CA SER A 230 31.13 20.56 11.57
C SER A 230 31.57 21.75 12.44
N ASN A 231 32.53 22.55 11.95
CA ASN A 231 32.93 23.83 12.60
C ASN A 231 31.74 24.78 12.85
N SER A 232 30.60 24.55 12.16
CA SER A 232 29.33 25.27 12.33
C SER A 232 28.36 24.68 13.37
N GLY A 233 28.74 23.60 14.07
CA GLY A 233 27.87 22.88 15.01
C GLY A 233 26.77 22.03 14.36
N ALA A 234 26.68 22.01 13.04
CA ALA A 234 25.74 21.18 12.30
C ALA A 234 26.22 19.71 12.24
N VAL A 235 25.35 18.79 12.66
CA VAL A 235 25.59 17.35 12.59
C VAL A 235 25.20 16.83 11.21
N ASN A 236 26.08 16.04 10.58
CA ASN A 236 25.75 15.39 9.31
C ASN A 236 24.97 14.07 9.57
N PRO A 237 23.69 13.96 9.14
CA PRO A 237 22.86 12.78 9.38
C PRO A 237 23.42 11.47 8.80
N TRP A 238 24.32 11.55 7.81
CA TRP A 238 24.97 10.39 7.18
C TRP A 238 26.21 9.90 7.94
N ARG A 239 26.61 10.59 9.01
CA ARG A 239 27.75 10.24 9.86
C ARG A 239 27.36 9.92 11.29
N LEU A 240 26.34 10.62 11.81
CA LEU A 240 25.84 10.45 13.16
C LEU A 240 24.31 10.42 13.13
N CYS A 241 23.74 9.33 13.63
CA CYS A 241 22.30 9.15 13.78
C CYS A 241 21.91 9.24 15.26
N THR A 242 20.61 9.46 15.55
CA THR A 242 20.11 9.41 16.92
C THR A 242 19.83 7.98 17.37
N MET A 243 19.85 7.73 18.68
CA MET A 243 19.50 6.41 19.22
C MET A 243 18.08 5.96 18.84
N SER A 244 17.12 6.89 18.81
CA SER A 244 15.75 6.59 18.38
C SER A 244 15.72 6.13 16.91
N GLN A 245 16.50 6.75 16.01
CA GLN A 245 16.60 6.31 14.61
C GLN A 245 17.18 4.90 14.48
N VAL A 246 18.15 4.56 15.32
CA VAL A 246 18.76 3.22 15.33
C VAL A 246 17.75 2.18 15.86
N GLU A 247 17.05 2.46 16.95
CA GLU A 247 16.06 1.54 17.52
C GLU A 247 14.81 1.39 16.63
N GLU A 248 14.39 2.45 15.93
CA GLU A 248 13.38 2.35 14.86
C GLU A 248 13.83 1.36 13.77
N PHE A 249 15.09 1.46 13.32
CA PHE A 249 15.61 0.57 12.29
C PHE A 249 15.75 -0.88 12.78
N LYS A 250 16.22 -1.09 14.01
CA LYS A 250 16.24 -2.43 14.64
C LYS A 250 14.83 -3.02 14.70
N SER A 251 13.84 -2.22 15.07
CA SER A 251 12.44 -2.65 15.12
C SER A 251 11.93 -3.10 13.75
N ILE A 252 12.28 -2.38 12.68
CA ILE A 252 11.96 -2.78 11.30
C ILE A 252 12.63 -4.12 10.94
N ILE A 253 13.91 -4.30 11.28
CA ILE A 253 14.62 -5.57 11.03
C ILE A 253 13.95 -6.73 11.76
N ARG A 254 13.53 -6.55 13.02
CA ARG A 254 12.80 -7.58 13.79
C ARG A 254 11.44 -7.92 13.17
N MET A 255 10.81 -7.01 12.45
CA MET A 255 9.54 -7.25 11.75
C MET A 255 9.71 -7.95 10.38
N LEU A 256 10.91 -7.94 9.78
CA LEU A 256 11.15 -8.53 8.45
C LEU A 256 10.80 -10.04 8.36
N PRO A 257 11.16 -10.91 9.33
CA PRO A 257 10.79 -12.32 9.25
C PRO A 257 9.27 -12.52 9.26
N ILE A 258 8.55 -11.74 10.09
CA ILE A 258 7.08 -11.76 10.14
C ILE A 258 6.52 -11.31 8.79
N TRP A 259 7.02 -10.19 8.26
CA TRP A 259 6.63 -9.70 6.93
C TRP A 259 6.88 -10.74 5.82
N ALA A 260 7.99 -11.48 5.87
CA ALA A 260 8.30 -12.52 4.88
C ALA A 260 7.26 -13.65 4.89
N THR A 261 6.72 -14.05 6.05
CA THR A 261 5.63 -15.05 6.12
C THR A 261 4.34 -14.55 5.46
N PHE A 262 4.09 -13.25 5.46
CA PHE A 262 2.93 -12.66 4.78
C PHE A 262 3.05 -12.68 3.26
N ILE A 263 4.25 -12.83 2.69
CA ILE A 263 4.44 -12.94 1.22
C ILE A 263 3.69 -14.17 0.70
N LEU A 264 3.86 -15.31 1.35
CA LEU A 264 3.17 -16.55 0.98
C LEU A 264 1.65 -16.41 1.08
N SER A 265 1.18 -15.75 2.14
CA SER A 265 -0.25 -15.47 2.34
C SER A 265 -0.81 -14.50 1.30
N SER A 266 -0.01 -13.55 0.82
CA SER A 266 -0.41 -12.53 -0.16
C SER A 266 -0.44 -13.05 -1.60
N MET A 267 0.22 -14.19 -1.87
CA MET A 267 0.19 -14.83 -3.18
C MET A 267 -1.24 -15.29 -3.53
N VAL A 268 -1.94 -15.88 -2.57
CA VAL A 268 -3.24 -16.52 -2.81
C VAL A 268 -4.34 -15.54 -3.27
N PRO A 269 -4.54 -14.35 -2.65
CA PRO A 269 -5.50 -13.36 -3.16
C PRO A 269 -5.12 -12.82 -4.55
N THR A 270 -3.83 -12.82 -4.89
CA THR A 270 -3.37 -12.38 -6.22
C THR A 270 -3.75 -13.40 -7.29
N LEU A 271 -3.68 -14.70 -6.97
CA LEU A 271 -4.08 -15.79 -7.85
C LEU A 271 -5.59 -15.81 -8.12
N GLU A 272 -6.42 -15.37 -7.17
CA GLU A 272 -7.88 -15.26 -7.33
C GLU A 272 -8.26 -14.50 -8.61
N SER A 273 -7.61 -13.36 -8.85
CA SER A 273 -7.90 -12.51 -10.00
C SER A 273 -7.70 -13.16 -11.39
N SER A 274 -6.91 -14.24 -11.47
CA SER A 274 -6.57 -14.89 -12.74
C SER A 274 -7.09 -16.32 -12.78
N VAL A 275 -6.69 -17.17 -11.83
CA VAL A 275 -7.01 -18.60 -11.83
C VAL A 275 -8.51 -18.83 -11.65
N PHE A 276 -9.14 -18.07 -10.77
CA PHE A 276 -10.57 -18.22 -10.50
C PHE A 276 -11.43 -17.85 -11.71
N VAL A 277 -10.98 -16.92 -12.55
CA VAL A 277 -11.67 -16.55 -13.78
C VAL A 277 -11.57 -17.67 -14.81
N GLU A 278 -10.41 -18.30 -14.95
CA GLU A 278 -10.22 -19.44 -15.87
C GLU A 278 -11.07 -20.65 -15.44
N GLU A 279 -11.15 -20.92 -14.13
CA GLU A 279 -12.03 -21.95 -13.59
C GLU A 279 -13.51 -21.63 -13.85
N ALA A 280 -13.91 -20.37 -13.64
CA ALA A 280 -15.26 -19.90 -13.91
C ALA A 280 -15.65 -20.01 -15.38
N MET A 281 -14.69 -19.92 -16.31
CA MET A 281 -14.95 -20.07 -17.75
C MET A 281 -15.36 -21.49 -18.16
N VAL A 282 -15.03 -22.50 -17.36
CA VAL A 282 -15.42 -23.90 -17.61
C VAL A 282 -16.64 -24.34 -16.80
N MET A 283 -17.11 -23.51 -15.87
CA MET A 283 -18.32 -23.75 -15.09
C MET A 283 -19.57 -23.32 -15.87
N ASP A 284 -20.74 -23.87 -15.48
CA ASP A 284 -22.02 -23.37 -15.98
C ASP A 284 -22.36 -22.05 -15.30
N THR A 285 -22.32 -20.96 -16.07
CA THR A 285 -22.56 -19.59 -15.60
C THR A 285 -24.02 -19.13 -15.77
N HIS A 286 -24.94 -20.03 -16.12
CA HIS A 286 -26.35 -19.69 -16.29
C HIS A 286 -27.09 -19.65 -14.96
N VAL A 287 -27.67 -18.48 -14.62
CA VAL A 287 -28.60 -18.33 -13.50
C VAL A 287 -29.97 -17.97 -14.07
N GLY A 288 -30.81 -18.98 -14.25
CA GLY A 288 -32.10 -18.83 -14.91
C GLY A 288 -31.92 -18.39 -16.37
N SER A 289 -32.41 -17.21 -16.73
CA SER A 289 -32.25 -16.63 -18.07
C SER A 289 -31.04 -15.71 -18.22
N LEU A 290 -30.31 -15.42 -17.13
CA LEU A 290 -29.19 -14.50 -17.12
C LEU A 290 -27.88 -15.28 -17.25
N ASN A 291 -27.05 -14.92 -18.23
CA ASN A 291 -25.68 -15.40 -18.33
C ASN A 291 -24.76 -14.46 -17.55
N ILE A 292 -24.11 -14.96 -16.50
CA ILE A 292 -23.22 -14.18 -15.65
C ILE A 292 -21.78 -14.30 -16.19
N PRO A 293 -21.08 -13.18 -16.45
CA PRO A 293 -19.68 -13.22 -16.81
C PRO A 293 -18.82 -14.00 -15.80
N PRO A 294 -17.91 -14.89 -16.24
CA PRO A 294 -16.98 -15.60 -15.36
C PRO A 294 -16.19 -14.67 -14.42
N ALA A 295 -15.73 -13.54 -14.95
CA ALA A 295 -14.98 -12.54 -14.16
C ALA A 295 -15.83 -11.85 -13.06
N SER A 296 -17.17 -11.90 -13.17
CA SER A 296 -18.07 -11.36 -12.15
C SER A 296 -18.16 -12.22 -10.89
N LEU A 297 -17.58 -13.44 -10.87
CA LEU A 297 -17.48 -14.22 -9.62
C LEU A 297 -16.66 -13.52 -8.54
N SER A 298 -15.74 -12.61 -8.92
CA SER A 298 -15.01 -11.76 -7.97
C SER A 298 -15.93 -10.89 -7.09
N SER A 299 -17.18 -10.65 -7.50
CA SER A 299 -18.18 -9.94 -6.71
C SER A 299 -18.57 -10.69 -5.43
N PHE A 300 -18.50 -12.02 -5.42
CA PHE A 300 -18.77 -12.83 -4.23
C PHE A 300 -17.78 -12.54 -3.11
N ASN A 301 -16.50 -12.30 -3.42
CA ASN A 301 -15.51 -11.91 -2.43
C ASN A 301 -15.90 -10.56 -1.78
N VAL A 302 -16.35 -9.59 -2.58
CA VAL A 302 -16.81 -8.31 -2.04
C VAL A 302 -18.02 -8.48 -1.12
N ILE A 303 -19.02 -9.27 -1.53
CA ILE A 303 -20.19 -9.59 -0.71
C ILE A 303 -19.76 -10.28 0.59
N ALA A 304 -18.86 -11.27 0.50
CA ALA A 304 -18.34 -11.97 1.66
C ALA A 304 -17.65 -11.00 2.63
N ILE A 305 -16.78 -10.11 2.16
CA ILE A 305 -16.12 -9.13 3.04
C ILE A 305 -17.15 -8.21 3.72
N VAL A 306 -18.12 -7.69 2.97
CA VAL A 306 -19.16 -6.79 3.52
C VAL A 306 -20.04 -7.50 4.55
N MET A 307 -20.33 -8.79 4.35
CA MET A 307 -21.14 -9.59 5.28
C MET A 307 -20.34 -10.08 6.50
N PHE A 308 -19.13 -10.60 6.30
CA PHE A 308 -18.30 -11.19 7.35
C PHE A 308 -17.65 -10.14 8.25
N ALA A 309 -17.35 -8.93 7.76
CA ALA A 309 -16.78 -7.87 8.60
C ALA A 309 -17.65 -7.53 9.84
N PRO A 310 -18.96 -7.20 9.70
CA PRO A 310 -19.80 -6.94 10.86
C PRO A 310 -20.04 -8.18 11.70
N ILE A 311 -20.13 -9.38 11.11
CA ILE A 311 -20.24 -10.64 11.85
C ILE A 311 -19.00 -10.83 12.74
N TYR A 312 -17.81 -10.59 12.20
CA TYR A 312 -16.57 -10.70 12.94
C TYR A 312 -16.56 -9.70 14.12
N ASP A 313 -16.82 -8.42 13.86
CA ASP A 313 -16.70 -7.38 14.89
C ASP A 313 -17.83 -7.43 15.94
N LYS A 314 -19.05 -7.83 15.56
CA LYS A 314 -20.22 -7.82 16.47
C LYS A 314 -20.53 -9.16 17.11
N ILE A 315 -20.10 -10.27 16.52
CA ILE A 315 -20.39 -11.62 17.02
C ILE A 315 -19.11 -12.30 17.49
N ILE A 316 -18.12 -12.43 16.60
CA ILE A 316 -16.90 -13.21 16.90
C ILE A 316 -16.05 -12.51 17.98
N VAL A 317 -15.77 -11.21 17.83
CA VAL A 317 -14.94 -10.47 18.80
C VAL A 317 -15.54 -10.51 20.21
N PRO A 318 -16.82 -10.20 20.45
CA PRO A 318 -17.39 -10.30 21.80
C PRO A 318 -17.36 -11.72 22.38
N ILE A 319 -17.56 -12.76 21.55
CA ILE A 319 -17.44 -14.16 22.00
C ILE A 319 -16.00 -14.46 22.42
N VAL A 320 -15.02 -14.09 21.60
CA VAL A 320 -13.61 -14.33 21.93
C VAL A 320 -13.18 -13.54 23.17
N CYS A 321 -13.64 -12.30 23.34
CA CYS A 321 -13.41 -11.52 24.56
C CYS A 321 -14.04 -12.16 25.82
N LYS A 322 -15.11 -12.96 25.69
CA LYS A 322 -15.65 -13.71 26.83
C LYS A 322 -14.73 -14.85 27.26
N PHE A 323 -14.00 -15.45 26.32
CA PHE A 323 -13.08 -16.56 26.59
C PHE A 323 -11.65 -16.11 26.88
N THR A 324 -11.22 -15.00 26.30
CA THR A 324 -9.91 -14.40 26.49
C THR A 324 -10.08 -13.15 27.35
N THR A 325 -9.49 -13.12 28.55
CA THR A 325 -9.51 -11.99 29.50
C THR A 325 -8.81 -10.70 28.98
N LYS A 326 -8.57 -10.58 27.67
CA LYS A 326 -7.92 -9.43 27.02
C LYS A 326 -8.98 -8.56 26.35
N GLU A 327 -8.92 -7.26 26.59
CA GLU A 327 -9.70 -6.26 25.86
C GLU A 327 -9.36 -6.34 24.36
N GLY A 328 -10.34 -6.74 23.52
CA GLY A 328 -10.17 -6.93 22.07
C GLY A 328 -10.04 -8.39 21.60
N GLY A 329 -9.97 -9.36 22.52
CA GLY A 329 -10.06 -10.79 22.22
C GLY A 329 -8.75 -11.40 21.71
N MET A 330 -8.31 -11.06 20.49
CA MET A 330 -7.06 -11.54 19.89
C MET A 330 -6.11 -10.38 19.56
N SER A 331 -4.80 -10.62 19.68
CA SER A 331 -3.83 -9.63 19.20
C SER A 331 -3.90 -9.47 17.68
N HIS A 332 -3.47 -8.32 17.16
CA HIS A 332 -3.43 -8.08 15.71
C HIS A 332 -2.60 -9.14 14.96
N PHE A 333 -1.46 -9.55 15.52
CA PHE A 333 -0.62 -10.61 14.95
C PHE A 333 -1.28 -11.99 15.00
N GLN A 334 -2.01 -12.32 16.08
CA GLN A 334 -2.77 -13.57 16.17
C GLN A 334 -3.88 -13.63 15.13
N ARG A 335 -4.65 -12.54 14.99
CA ARG A 335 -5.71 -12.43 13.97
C ARG A 335 -5.15 -12.62 12.56
N ALA A 336 -4.01 -11.97 12.27
CA ALA A 336 -3.36 -12.08 10.97
C ALA A 336 -2.85 -13.51 10.70
N GLY A 337 -2.19 -14.15 11.67
CA GLY A 337 -1.69 -15.53 11.53
C GLY A 337 -2.81 -16.57 11.37
N VAL A 338 -3.87 -16.48 12.17
CA VAL A 338 -5.04 -17.38 12.05
C VAL A 338 -5.73 -17.22 10.70
N GLY A 339 -5.89 -15.97 10.23
CA GLY A 339 -6.46 -15.69 8.92
C GLY A 339 -5.64 -16.30 7.78
N SER A 340 -4.31 -16.13 7.83
CA SER A 340 -3.39 -16.73 6.86
C SER A 340 -3.48 -18.27 6.83
N LEU A 341 -3.49 -18.92 8.00
CA LEU A 341 -3.58 -20.38 8.08
C LEU A 341 -4.91 -20.91 7.55
N PHE A 342 -6.02 -20.27 7.94
CA PHE A 342 -7.35 -20.62 7.45
C PHE A 342 -7.40 -20.53 5.92
N PHE A 343 -6.91 -19.42 5.36
CA PHE A 343 -6.91 -19.20 3.92
C PHE A 343 -6.08 -20.25 3.16
N CYS A 344 -4.85 -20.54 3.63
CA CYS A 344 -4.02 -21.59 3.06
C CYS A 344 -4.70 -22.98 3.12
N SER A 345 -5.36 -23.30 4.24
CA SER A 345 -6.03 -24.59 4.40
C SER A 345 -7.21 -24.77 3.43
N CYS A 346 -8.03 -23.73 3.24
CA CYS A 346 -9.13 -23.75 2.29
C CYS A 346 -8.63 -23.92 0.86
N SER A 347 -7.58 -23.19 0.46
CA SER A 347 -7.00 -23.33 -0.88
C SER A 347 -6.44 -24.73 -1.16
N LEU A 348 -5.79 -25.35 -0.16
CA LEU A 348 -5.29 -26.72 -0.29
C LEU A 348 -6.43 -27.74 -0.47
N ILE A 349 -7.57 -27.54 0.19
CA ILE A 349 -8.75 -28.39 0.03
C ILE A 349 -9.33 -28.21 -1.37
N SER A 350 -9.46 -26.96 -1.85
CA SER A 350 -9.95 -26.67 -3.20
C SER A 350 -9.06 -27.27 -4.30
N CYS A 351 -7.74 -27.35 -4.12
CA CYS A 351 -6.86 -27.99 -5.10
C CYS A 351 -6.98 -29.52 -5.16
N ASN A 352 -7.64 -30.17 -4.19
CA ASN A 352 -7.80 -31.63 -4.14
C ASN A 352 -9.20 -32.12 -4.57
N CYS A 353 -10.14 -31.20 -4.85
CA CYS A 353 -11.44 -31.49 -5.45
C CYS A 353 -11.40 -31.13 -6.94
#